data_AF-A0ABD0NX98-F1
#
_entry.id   AF-A0ABD0NX98-F1
#
_cell.length_a   1.000
_cell.length_b   1.000
_cell.length_c   1.000
_cell.angle_alpha   90.00
_cell.angle_beta   90.00
_cell.angle_gamma   90.00
#
_symmetry.space_group_name_H-M   'P 1'
#
loop_
_entity.id
_entity.type
_entity.pdbx_description
1 polymer ?
#
loop_
_entity_poly.entity_id
_entity_poly.type
_entity_poly.pdbx_seq_one_letter_code
_entity_poly.pdbx_strand_id
1 'polypeptide(L)' 'MVRAIIHKWRKLGTVVNLPRSGRPTNITPRVQRRLIQEVIKEPRTTSKDLQASLASIKVSVHDSTIRKRLGKN' A
#
# COMPACT_ATOMS: atom_id res chain seq x y z
N MET A 1 -33.33 12.38 -2.14
CA MET A 1 -32.61 11.16 -2.58
C MET A 1 -32.07 11.24 -4.01
N VAL A 2 -32.87 11.60 -5.03
CA VAL A 2 -32.47 11.55 -6.45
C VAL A 2 -31.29 12.47 -6.83
N ARG A 3 -31.20 13.68 -6.25
CA ARG A 3 -30.12 14.64 -6.53
C ARG A 3 -28.72 14.09 -6.22
N ALA A 4 -28.58 13.27 -5.17
CA ALA A 4 -27.30 12.66 -4.81
C ALA A 4 -26.86 11.58 -5.80
N ILE A 5 -27.83 10.84 -6.37
CA ILE A 5 -27.59 9.83 -7.41
C ILE A 5 -27.15 10.53 -8.71
N ILE A 6 -27.85 11.59 -9.10
CA ILE A 6 -27.49 12.41 -10.28
C ILE A 6 -26.08 13.01 -10.11
N HIS A 7 -25.76 13.55 -8.92
CA HIS A 7 -24.44 14.09 -8.64
C HIS A 7 -23.34 13.01 -8.70
N LYS A 8 -23.59 11.82 -8.13
CA LYS A 8 -22.68 10.67 -8.20
C LYS A 8 -22.45 10.22 -9.64
N TRP A 9 -23.51 10.09 -10.44
CA TRP A 9 -23.42 9.70 -11.85
C TRP A 9 -22.65 10.73 -12.67
N ARG A 10 -22.91 12.02 -12.52
CA ARG A 10 -22.14 13.08 -13.20
C ARG A 10 -20.65 13.04 -12.88
N LYS A 11 -20.28 12.64 -11.65
CA LYS A 11 -18.89 12.57 -11.19
C LYS A 11 -18.17 11.28 -11.61
N LEU A 12 -18.86 10.14 -11.55
CA LEU A 12 -18.25 8.81 -11.69
C LEU A 12 -18.62 8.11 -13.01
N GLY A 13 -19.57 8.66 -13.78
CA GLY A 13 -20.08 8.09 -15.03
C GLY A 13 -20.90 6.80 -14.87
N THR A 14 -21.13 6.34 -13.63
CA THR A 14 -21.79 5.06 -13.35
C THR A 14 -22.83 5.19 -12.24
N VAL A 15 -23.88 4.36 -12.33
CA VAL A 15 -24.91 4.19 -11.29
C VAL A 15 -24.55 3.03 -10.35
N VAL A 16 -23.56 2.21 -10.71
CA VAL A 16 -23.09 1.09 -9.88
C VAL A 16 -22.38 1.61 -8.62
N ASN A 17 -22.58 0.92 -7.50
CA ASN A 17 -21.87 1.22 -6.27
C ASN A 17 -20.39 0.86 -6.42
N LEU A 18 -19.54 1.88 -6.58
CA LEU A 18 -18.08 1.73 -6.57
C LEU A 18 -17.58 1.40 -5.16
N PRO A 19 -16.46 0.66 -5.05
CA PRO A 19 -15.80 0.45 -3.78
C PRO A 19 -15.49 1.78 -3.11
N ARG A 20 -15.66 1.83 -1.78
CA ARG A 20 -15.34 3.03 -1.02
C ARG A 20 -13.85 3.30 -1.09
N SER A 21 -13.49 4.59 -1.09
CA SER A 21 -12.10 4.97 -0.85
C SER A 21 -11.69 4.44 0.52
N GLY A 22 -10.73 3.52 0.54
CA GLY A 22 -10.18 2.97 1.77
C GLY A 22 -9.16 3.91 2.41
N ARG A 23 -8.59 3.46 3.53
CA ARG A 23 -7.47 4.16 4.20
C ARG A 23 -6.23 4.15 3.30
N PRO A 24 -5.54 5.30 3.12
CA PRO A 24 -4.26 5.33 2.43
C PRO A 24 -3.25 4.38 3.08
N THR A 25 -2.49 3.66 2.26
CA THR A 25 -1.49 2.71 2.74
C THR A 25 -0.18 3.41 3.08
N ASN A 26 0.41 3.07 4.24
CA ASN A 26 1.71 3.60 4.67
C ASN A 26 2.87 3.23 3.72
N ILE A 27 2.74 2.13 2.97
CA ILE A 27 3.73 1.71 1.98
C ILE A 27 3.22 2.12 0.60
N THR A 28 4.04 2.87 -0.11
CA THR A 28 3.79 3.25 -1.50
C THR A 28 4.18 2.11 -2.45
N PRO A 29 3.64 2.04 -3.68
CA PRO A 29 4.01 1.01 -4.65
C PRO A 29 5.51 0.97 -4.95
N ARG A 30 6.19 2.12 -4.92
CA ARG A 30 7.64 2.22 -5.13
C ARG A 30 8.42 1.54 -4.00
N VAL A 31 8.03 1.81 -2.76
CA VAL A 31 8.65 1.22 -1.56
C VAL A 31 8.42 -0.30 -1.55
N GLN A 32 7.23 -0.74 -1.93
CA GLN A 32 6.92 -2.17 -2.04
C GLN A 32 7.80 -2.88 -3.06
N ARG A 33 8.01 -2.30 -4.25
CA ARG A 33 8.88 -2.90 -5.28
C ARG A 33 10.32 -3.05 -4.79
N ARG A 34 10.86 -2.02 -4.15
CA ARG A 34 12.22 -2.07 -3.58
C ARG A 34 12.32 -3.15 -2.50
N LEU A 35 11.34 -3.23 -1.60
CA LEU A 35 11.32 -4.25 -0.56
C LEU A 35 11.34 -5.67 -1.14
N ILE A 36 10.55 -5.92 -2.20
CA ILE A 36 10.56 -7.20 -2.91
C ILE A 36 11.91 -7.46 -3.57
N GLN A 37 12.52 -6.46 -4.20
CA GLN A 37 13.85 -6.60 -4.80
C GLN A 37 14.95 -6.90 -3.78
N GLU A 38 14.92 -6.26 -2.60
CA GLU A 38 15.87 -6.52 -1.51
C GLU A 38 15.73 -7.95 -0.98
N VAL A 39 14.50 -8.44 -0.78
CA VAL A 39 14.23 -9.82 -0.36
C VAL A 39 14.63 -10.84 -1.43
N ILE A 40 14.41 -10.56 -2.71
CA ILE A 40 14.84 -11.45 -3.80
C ILE A 40 16.36 -11.51 -3.90
N LYS A 41 17.05 -10.36 -3.78
CA LYS A 41 18.51 -10.29 -3.84
C LYS A 41 19.15 -11.02 -2.65
N GLU A 42 18.59 -10.84 -1.45
CA GLU A 42 19.13 -11.40 -0.23
C GLU A 42 18.02 -11.99 0.64
N PRO A 43 17.63 -13.25 0.40
CA PRO A 43 16.46 -13.87 1.04
C PRO A 43 16.61 -14.09 2.55
N ARG A 44 17.81 -13.88 3.09
CA ARG A 44 18.10 -13.95 4.53
C ARG A 44 17.96 -12.61 5.26
N THR A 45 17.60 -11.53 4.56
CA THR A 45 17.38 -10.23 5.21
C THR A 45 16.23 -10.30 6.21
N THR A 46 16.46 -9.76 7.41
CA THR A 46 15.41 -9.71 8.43
C THR A 46 14.51 -8.51 8.21
N SER A 47 13.31 -8.55 8.80
CA SER A 47 12.38 -7.42 8.69
C SER A 47 12.89 -6.13 9.36
N LYS A 48 13.81 -6.23 10.32
CA LYS A 48 14.53 -5.10 10.92
C LYS A 48 15.56 -4.49 9.97
N ASP A 49 16.27 -5.33 9.22
CA ASP A 49 17.24 -4.85 8.21
C ASP A 49 16.52 -4.10 7.09
N LEU A 50 15.37 -4.63 6.64
CA LEU A 50 14.50 -3.94 5.70
C LEU A 50 13.97 -2.62 6.27
N GLN A 51 13.63 -2.58 7.56
CA GLN A 51 13.20 -1.35 8.22
C GLN A 51 14.31 -0.28 8.22
N ALA A 52 15.57 -0.67 8.47
CA ALA A 52 16.72 0.22 8.40
C ALA A 52 16.97 0.72 6.95
N SER A 53 16.86 -0.17 5.96
CA SER A 53 16.91 0.21 4.54
C SER A 53 15.85 1.26 4.19
N LEU A 54 14.61 1.08 4.65
CA LEU A 54 13.53 2.05 4.43
C LEU A 54 13.75 3.38 5.16
N ALA A 55 14.30 3.34 6.37
CA ALA A 55 14.63 4.55 7.12
C ALA A 55 15.66 5.42 6.39
N SER A 56 16.62 4.81 5.67
CA SER A 56 17.59 5.54 4.83
C SER A 56 16.91 6.37 3.71
N ILE A 57 15.73 5.93 3.27
CA ILE A 57 14.92 6.57 2.21
C ILE A 57 13.86 7.50 2.82
N LYS A 58 13.96 7.80 4.13
CA LYS A 58 12.98 8.60 4.90
C LYS A 58 11.59 7.98 4.96
N VAL A 59 11.50 6.66 4.84
CA VAL A 59 10.22 5.92 4.94
C VAL A 59 10.17 5.21 6.28
N SER A 60 9.42 5.78 7.23
CA SER A 60 9.20 5.17 8.54
C SER A 60 8.05 4.18 8.48
N VAL A 61 8.35 2.90 8.70
CA VAL A 61 7.38 1.80 8.67
C VAL A 61 7.64 0.90 9.87
N HIS A 62 6.57 0.40 10.48
CA HIS A 62 6.70 -0.56 11.57
C HIS A 62 7.02 -1.96 11.03
N ASP A 63 7.90 -2.68 11.72
CA ASP A 63 8.33 -4.05 11.43
C ASP A 63 7.17 -5.03 11.11
N SER A 64 6.08 -4.96 11.89
CA SER A 64 4.87 -5.78 11.61
C SER A 64 4.20 -5.47 10.27
N THR A 65 4.34 -4.25 9.75
CA THR A 65 3.81 -3.86 8.44
C THR A 65 4.63 -4.51 7.32
N ILE A 66 5.94 -4.62 7.48
CA ILE A 66 6.83 -5.31 6.54
C ILE A 66 6.48 -6.80 6.48
N ARG A 67 6.38 -7.47 7.64
CA ARG A 67 5.98 -8.88 7.71
C ARG A 67 4.63 -9.15 7.07
N LYS A 68 3.60 -8.34 7.37
CA LYS A 68 2.26 -8.48 6.76
C LYS A 68 2.25 -8.31 5.25
N ARG A 69 3.21 -7.56 4.70
CA ARG A 69 3.35 -7.38 3.26
C ARG A 69 4.10 -8.53 2.59
N LEU A 70 5.07 -9.14 3.28
CA LEU A 70 5.84 -10.28 2.77
C LEU A 70 5.11 -11.62 2.92
N GLY A 71 4.43 -11.84 4.05
CA GLY A 71 3.69 -13.09 4.31
C GLY A 71 2.33 -13.20 3.62
N LYS A 72 2.09 -12.39 2.58
CA LYS A 72 0.83 -12.38 1.82
C LYS A 72 0.96 -13.05 0.44
N ASN A 73 2.06 -13.79 0.23
CA ASN A 73 2.23 -14.68 -0.92
C ASN A 73 1.50 -16.00 -0.67
#